data_AF-A0A9W4M5N3-F1
#
_entry.id   AF-A0A9W4M5N3-F1
#
_cell.length_a   1.000
_cell.length_b   1.000
_cell.length_c   1.000
_cell.angle_alpha   90.00
_cell.angle_beta   90.00
_cell.angle_gamma   90.00
#
_symmetry.space_group_name_H-M   'P 1'
#
loop_
_entity.id
_entity.type
_entity.pdbx_description
1 polymer ?
#
loop_
_entity_poly.entity_id
_entity_poly.type
_entity_poly.pdbx_seq_one_letter_code
_entity_poly.pdbx_strand_id
1 'polypeptide(L)' 'MSDPIEQAVEAAAAAFHMANKERNHLRWENCSEQYRREIRELIRPSAEAAFRVAIAGKE' A
#
# COMPACT_ATOMS: atom_id res chain seq x y z
N MET A 1 -9.84 7.60 -14.16
CA MET A 1 -9.55 8.10 -12.81
C MET A 1 -9.32 6.89 -11.92
N SER A 2 -8.23 6.83 -11.17
CA SER A 2 -7.91 5.68 -10.30
C SER A 2 -8.77 5.75 -9.03
N ASP A 3 -9.35 4.62 -8.63
CA ASP A 3 -10.20 4.49 -7.44
C ASP A 3 -9.44 4.95 -6.16
N PRO A 4 -10.00 5.85 -5.33
CA PRO A 4 -9.37 6.30 -4.09
C PRO A 4 -8.92 5.15 -3.16
N ILE A 5 -9.65 4.03 -3.12
CA ILE A 5 -9.20 2.90 -2.30
C ILE A 5 -7.96 2.23 -2.89
N GLU A 6 -7.85 2.14 -4.21
CA GLU A 6 -6.67 1.58 -4.87
C GLU A 6 -5.44 2.46 -4.65
N GLN A 7 -5.60 3.79 -4.60
CA GLN A 7 -4.53 4.71 -4.23
C GLN A 7 -4.08 4.52 -2.78
N ALA A 8 -5.02 4.28 -1.86
CA ALA A 8 -4.71 4.00 -0.46
C ALA A 8 -3.95 2.68 -0.29
N VAL A 9 -4.35 1.63 -1.02
CA VAL A 9 -3.66 0.34 -1.04
C VAL A 9 -2.24 0.48 -1.61
N GLU A 10 -2.05 1.22 -2.70
CA GLU A 10 -0.71 1.48 -3.27
C GLU A 10 0.20 2.22 -2.28
N ALA A 11 -0.32 3.27 -1.63
CA ALA A 11 0.45 4.02 -0.64
C ALA A 11 0.82 3.17 0.58
N ALA A 12 -0.12 2.34 1.06
CA ALA A 12 0.13 1.43 2.17
C ALA A 12 1.17 0.36 1.80
N ALA A 13 1.12 -0.18 0.58
CA ALA A 13 2.08 -1.17 0.08
C ALA A 13 3.49 -0.58 -0.01
N ALA A 14 3.62 0.63 -0.55
CA ALA A 14 4.91 1.33 -0.61
C ALA A 14 5.47 1.63 0.78
N ALA A 15 4.62 2.07 1.71
CA ALA A 15 5.01 2.33 3.09
C ALA A 15 5.45 1.05 3.82
N PHE A 16 4.71 -0.05 3.64
CA PHE A 16 5.05 -1.36 4.18
C PHE A 16 6.41 -1.84 3.67
N HIS A 17 6.65 -1.76 2.36
CA HIS A 17 7.96 -2.06 1.78
C HIS A 17 9.05 -1.19 2.40
N MET A 18 8.85 0.12 2.46
CA MET A 18 9.84 1.03 3.05
C MET A 18 10.14 0.77 4.51
N ALA A 19 9.16 0.32 5.30
CA ALA A 19 9.34 -0.03 6.71
C ALA A 19 10.10 -1.35 6.91
N ASN A 20 9.95 -2.31 5.98
CA ASN A 20 10.52 -3.65 6.10
C ASN A 20 11.79 -3.85 5.26
N LYS A 21 12.12 -2.93 4.36
CA LYS A 21 13.30 -3.04 3.51
C LYS A 21 14.58 -2.82 4.31
N GLU A 22 15.60 -3.63 4.05
CA GLU A 22 16.95 -3.35 4.54
C GLU A 22 17.58 -2.16 3.79
N ARG A 23 18.62 -1.54 4.35
CA ARG A 23 19.20 -0.26 3.86
C ARG A 23 19.61 -0.26 2.38
N ASN A 24 19.79 -1.43 1.75
CA ASN A 24 20.24 -1.59 0.36
C ASN A 24 19.20 -2.21 -0.59
N HIS A 25 17.95 -2.39 -0.15
CA HIS A 25 16.89 -2.90 -1.01
C HIS A 25 16.42 -1.85 -2.03
N LEU A 26 15.91 -2.36 -3.16
CA LEU A 26 15.35 -1.55 -4.24
C LEU A 26 14.31 -0.55 -3.72
N ARG A 27 14.23 0.62 -4.37
CA ARG A 27 13.10 1.54 -4.19
C ARG A 27 11.82 0.83 -4.63
N TRP A 28 10.68 1.21 -4.05
CA TRP A 28 9.39 0.56 -4.31
C TRP A 28 9.09 0.51 -5.82
N GLU A 29 9.30 1.63 -6.52
CA GLU A 29 9.04 1.78 -7.95
C GLU A 29 9.95 0.88 -8.81
N ASN A 30 11.09 0.45 -8.26
CA ASN A 30 12.07 -0.41 -8.93
C ASN A 30 11.85 -1.90 -8.60
N CYS A 31 10.94 -2.24 -7.71
CA CYS A 31 10.58 -3.63 -7.43
C CYS A 31 9.83 -4.25 -8.61
N SER A 32 9.98 -5.57 -8.79
CA SER A 32 9.23 -6.31 -9.81
C SER A 32 7.72 -6.14 -9.61
N GLU A 33 6.96 -6.18 -10.71
CA GLU A 33 5.50 -6.05 -10.63
C GLU A 33 4.87 -7.18 -9.81
N GLN A 34 5.42 -8.40 -9.91
CA GLN A 34 4.96 -9.53 -9.09
C GLN A 34 5.11 -9.23 -7.59
N TYR A 35 6.29 -8.78 -7.15
CA TYR A 35 6.52 -8.45 -5.75
C TYR A 35 5.60 -7.31 -5.29
N ARG A 36 5.45 -6.26 -6.11
CA ARG A 36 4.53 -5.16 -5.79
C ARG A 36 3.09 -5.63 -5.65
N ARG A 37 2.64 -6.53 -6.54
CA ARG A 37 1.31 -7.15 -6.46
C ARG A 37 1.13 -7.95 -5.17
N GLU A 38 2.07 -8.81 -4.82
CA GLU A 38 2.00 -9.64 -3.60
C GLU A 38 1.96 -8.78 -2.32
N ILE A 39 2.74 -7.69 -2.26
CA ILE A 39 2.69 -6.77 -1.12
C ILE A 39 1.36 -6.00 -1.07
N ARG A 40 0.79 -5.58 -2.20
CA ARG A 40 -0.57 -5.00 -2.24
C ARG A 40 -1.61 -5.98 -1.72
N GLU A 41 -1.57 -7.23 -2.17
CA GLU A 41 -2.49 -8.29 -1.72
C GLU A 41 -2.37 -8.52 -0.21
N LEU A 42 -1.15 -8.54 0.32
CA LEU A 42 -0.87 -8.70 1.74
C LEU A 42 -1.45 -7.54 2.58
N ILE A 43 -1.24 -6.28 2.16
CA ILE A 43 -1.61 -5.10 2.95
C ILE A 43 -3.06 -4.64 2.74
N ARG A 44 -3.70 -5.06 1.64
CA ARG A 44 -5.04 -4.60 1.23
C ARG A 44 -6.09 -4.65 2.35
N PRO A 45 -6.24 -5.76 3.12
CA PRO A 45 -7.25 -5.80 4.19
C PRO A 45 -7.07 -4.70 5.24
N SER A 46 -5.82 -4.43 5.63
CA SER A 46 -5.51 -3.38 6.61
C SER A 46 -5.69 -1.98 6.03
N ALA A 47 -5.28 -1.76 4.78
CA ALA A 47 -5.44 -0.50 4.08
C ALA A 47 -6.94 -0.15 3.89
N GLU A 48 -7.76 -1.11 3.49
CA GLU A 48 -9.21 -0.94 3.33
C GLU A 48 -9.90 -0.62 4.66
N ALA A 49 -9.55 -1.32 5.74
CA ALA A 49 -10.10 -1.06 7.06
C ALA A 49 -9.76 0.37 7.54
N ALA A 50 -8.48 0.77 7.43
CA ALA A 50 -8.03 2.11 7.80
C ALA A 50 -8.71 3.19 6.95
N PHE A 51 -8.83 2.98 5.65
CA PHE A 51 -9.50 3.91 4.73
C PHE A 51 -10.97 4.12 5.12
N ARG A 52 -11.72 3.04 5.39
CA ARG A 52 -13.13 3.11 5.82
C ARG A 52 -13.31 3.92 7.10
N VAL A 53 -12.45 3.70 8.10
CA VAL A 53 -12.47 4.48 9.35
C VAL A 53 -12.16 5.95 9.09
N ALA A 54 -11.16 6.24 8.26
CA ALA A 54 -10.73 7.60 7.96
C ALA A 54 -11.77 8.41 7.18
N ILE A 55 -12.60 7.78 6.35
CA ILE A 55 -13.68 8.47 5.63
C ILE A 55 -14.96 8.60 6.45
N ALA A 56 -15.27 7.64 7.32
CA ALA A 56 -16.44 7.70 8.19
C ALA A 56 -16.35 8.83 9.24
N GLY A 57 -15.13 9.22 9.64
CA GLY A 57 -14.90 10.35 10.53
C GLY A 57 -14.95 11.73 9.86
N LYS A 58 -15.30 11.81 8.56
CA LYS A 58 -15.42 13.07 7.81
C LYS A 58 -16.86 13.48 7.49
N GLU A 59 -17.82 12.67 7.92
CA GLU A 59 -19.26 12.98 7.90
C GLU A 59 -19.66 13.72 9.20
#